data_AF-A0A0B8N5R7-F1
#
_entry.id   AF-A0A0B8N5R7-F1
#
_cell.length_a   1.000
_cell.length_b   1.000
_cell.length_c   1.000
_cell.angle_alpha   90.00
_cell.angle_beta   90.00
_cell.angle_gamma   90.00
#
_symmetry.space_group_name_H-M   'P 1'
#
loop_
_entity.id
_entity.type
_entity.pdbx_description
1 polymer ?
#
loop_
_entity_poly.entity_id
_entity_poly.type
_entity_poly.pdbx_seq_one_letter_code
_entity_poly.pdbx_strand_id
1 'polypeptide(L)'
;MSDPQHRDPADERAVLAKLLSTNAEFVAEVLRPPEGKSAPSVMAALRAARSLDGVVDDVLRSLVRQAREEGRTWAEIGEIFGTSRQAAFQRFGGAGAGFQIPPVPPMPEMPPLPPLPDPPEWPKMPGMPKIPGMPQMPGRPFGGHEHHGHHPHGPGHQHPGPHGHPREDEPGE
;
A
#
# COMPACT_ATOMS: atom_id res chain seq x y z
N MET A 1 25.56 10.71 22.28
CA MET A 1 24.26 10.04 22.10
C MET A 1 24.32 9.37 20.73
N SER A 2 24.58 8.06 20.70
CA SER A 2 24.71 7.31 19.45
C SER A 2 23.32 6.86 19.00
N ASP A 3 23.00 7.13 17.74
CA ASP A 3 21.73 6.79 17.10
C ASP A 3 21.52 5.26 17.06
N PRO A 4 20.43 4.70 17.63
CA PRO A 4 20.26 3.26 17.81
C PRO A 4 19.81 2.47 16.56
N GLN A 5 19.88 3.02 15.34
CA GLN A 5 19.25 2.39 14.17
C GLN A 5 20.11 2.12 12.93
N HIS A 6 21.42 2.32 12.97
CA HIS A 6 22.29 1.84 11.89
C HIS A 6 22.97 0.53 12.29
N ARG A 7 22.24 -0.59 12.22
CA ARG A 7 22.90 -1.92 12.28
C ARG A 7 23.80 -2.06 11.06
N ASP A 8 25.00 -2.60 11.26
CA ASP A 8 25.89 -2.91 10.15
C ASP A 8 25.18 -3.89 9.20
N PRO A 9 25.14 -3.65 7.88
CA PRO A 9 24.56 -4.59 6.91
C PRO A 9 25.16 -6.00 7.01
N ALA A 10 26.40 -6.15 7.50
CA ALA A 10 26.97 -7.46 7.80
C ALA A 10 26.26 -8.17 8.96
N ASP A 11 25.93 -7.44 10.03
CA ASP A 11 25.20 -7.98 11.18
C ASP A 11 23.77 -8.38 10.80
N GLU A 12 23.08 -7.57 9.99
CA GLU A 12 21.75 -7.90 9.49
C GLU A 12 21.76 -9.21 8.68
N ARG A 13 22.76 -9.39 7.80
CA ARG A 13 22.91 -10.63 7.02
C ARG A 13 23.19 -11.83 7.91
N ALA A 14 24.01 -11.69 8.95
CA ALA A 14 24.27 -12.78 9.89
C ALA A 14 23.00 -13.21 10.63
N VAL A 15 22.15 -12.24 11.04
CA VAL A 15 20.84 -12.53 11.64
C VAL A 15 19.93 -13.25 10.64
N LEU A 16 19.82 -12.76 9.40
CA LEU A 16 19.00 -13.40 8.37
C LEU A 16 19.45 -14.84 8.08
N ALA A 17 20.77 -15.07 7.96
CA ALA A 17 21.34 -16.40 7.75
C ALA A 17 21.01 -17.35 8.91
N LYS A 18 21.11 -16.87 10.15
CA LYS A 18 20.78 -17.67 11.34
C LYS A 18 19.28 -18.00 11.41
N LEU A 19 18.41 -17.04 11.13
CA LEU A 19 16.96 -17.25 11.09
C LEU A 19 16.57 -18.25 10.00
N LEU A 20 17.18 -18.12 8.82
CA LEU A 20 16.96 -19.01 7.68
C LEU A 20 17.31 -20.46 8.03
N SER A 21 18.52 -20.71 8.55
CA SER A 21 18.96 -22.07 8.88
C SER A 21 18.08 -22.69 9.96
N THR A 22 17.78 -21.94 11.03
CA THR A 22 16.98 -22.41 12.16
C THR A 22 15.55 -22.77 11.74
N ASN A 23 14.89 -21.92 10.94
CA ASN A 23 13.54 -22.18 10.46
C ASN A 23 13.50 -23.35 9.47
N ALA A 24 14.50 -23.46 8.58
CA ALA A 24 14.59 -24.55 7.61
C ALA A 24 14.81 -25.90 8.30
N GLU A 25 15.72 -25.96 9.29
CA GLU A 25 15.96 -27.15 10.11
C GLU A 25 14.69 -27.59 10.83
N PHE A 26 13.99 -26.66 11.48
CA PHE A 26 12.74 -26.98 12.17
C PHE A 26 11.67 -27.54 11.22
N VAL A 27 11.46 -26.91 10.06
CA VAL A 27 10.50 -27.41 9.06
C VAL A 27 10.90 -28.80 8.56
N ALA A 28 12.19 -29.04 8.31
CA ALA A 28 12.70 -30.34 7.90
C ALA A 28 12.46 -31.43 8.97
N GLU A 29 12.65 -31.11 10.25
CA GLU A 29 12.34 -32.02 11.37
C GLU A 29 10.85 -32.35 11.46
N VAL A 30 9.94 -31.40 11.17
CA VAL A 30 8.50 -31.73 11.16
C VAL A 30 8.14 -32.64 9.98
N LEU A 31 8.72 -32.39 8.80
CA LEU A 31 8.46 -33.19 7.60
C LEU A 31 9.10 -34.59 7.69
N ARG A 32 10.22 -34.72 8.42
CA ARG A 32 10.91 -35.98 8.70
C ARG A 32 11.19 -36.08 10.20
N PRO A 33 10.20 -36.52 10.99
CA PRO A 33 10.41 -36.74 12.41
C PRO A 33 11.51 -37.80 12.60
N PRO A 34 12.47 -37.58 13.51
CA PRO A 34 13.44 -38.61 13.85
C PRO A 34 12.73 -39.84 14.44
N GLU A 35 13.24 -41.01 14.08
CA GLU A 35 12.75 -42.33 14.52
C GLU A 35 12.46 -42.34 16.03
N GLY A 36 11.23 -42.71 16.40
CA GLY A 36 10.82 -42.85 17.80
C GLY A 36 10.39 -41.56 18.53
N LYS A 37 10.29 -40.41 17.85
CA LYS A 37 9.70 -39.19 18.43
C LYS A 37 8.30 -38.92 17.87
N SER A 38 7.37 -38.45 18.72
CA SER A 38 6.06 -37.96 18.26
C SER A 38 6.24 -36.82 17.25
N ALA A 39 5.50 -36.90 16.15
CA ALA A 39 5.54 -35.86 15.12
C ALA A 39 5.19 -34.49 15.73
N PRO A 40 5.97 -33.44 15.46
CA PRO A 40 5.62 -32.07 15.85
C PRO A 40 4.24 -31.70 15.32
N SER A 41 3.54 -30.78 16.00
CA SER A 41 2.23 -30.32 15.54
C SER A 41 2.33 -29.78 14.11
N VAL A 42 1.48 -30.27 13.20
CA VAL A 42 1.34 -29.76 11.83
C VAL A 42 1.10 -28.25 11.82
N MET A 43 0.37 -27.73 12.80
CA MET A 43 0.14 -26.29 12.97
C MET A 43 1.41 -25.52 13.35
N ALA A 44 2.30 -26.11 14.15
CA ALA A 44 3.60 -25.54 14.44
C ALA A 44 4.51 -25.54 13.19
N ALA A 45 4.47 -26.61 12.40
CA ALA A 45 5.14 -26.71 11.11
C ALA A 45 4.70 -25.59 10.16
N LEU A 46 3.39 -25.37 10.02
CA LEU A 46 2.83 -24.33 9.16
C LEU A 46 3.28 -22.92 9.58
N ARG A 47 3.32 -22.63 10.89
CA ARG A 47 3.83 -21.34 11.38
C ARG A 47 5.31 -21.16 11.08
N ALA A 48 6.12 -22.20 11.27
CA ALA A 48 7.54 -22.16 10.95
C ALA A 48 7.80 -22.01 9.45
N ALA A 49 7.04 -22.71 8.60
CA ALA A 49 7.12 -22.56 7.15
C ALA A 49 6.74 -21.14 6.71
N ARG A 50 5.71 -20.53 7.32
CA ARG A 50 5.36 -19.13 7.05
C ARG A 50 6.43 -18.15 7.52
N SER A 51 7.05 -18.41 8.67
CA SER A 51 8.19 -17.63 9.16
C SER A 51 9.38 -17.72 8.19
N LEU A 52 9.69 -18.94 7.71
CA LEU A 52 10.73 -19.19 6.72
C LEU A 52 10.48 -18.42 5.42
N ASP A 53 9.25 -18.43 4.90
CA ASP A 53 8.86 -17.69 3.70
C ASP A 53 9.13 -16.17 3.83
N GLY A 54 8.82 -15.58 5.00
CA GLY A 54 9.18 -14.18 5.28
C GLY A 54 10.70 -13.93 5.30
N VAL A 55 11.46 -14.79 5.98
CA VAL A 55 12.93 -14.67 6.05
C VAL A 55 13.57 -14.84 4.67
N VAL A 56 13.07 -15.75 3.84
CA VAL A 56 13.54 -15.93 2.46
C VAL A 56 13.28 -14.68 1.64
N ASP A 57 12.11 -14.06 1.76
CA ASP A 57 11.80 -12.82 1.05
C ASP A 57 12.72 -11.66 1.46
N ASP A 58 13.05 -11.54 2.76
CA ASP A 58 14.03 -10.55 3.26
C ASP A 58 15.45 -10.81 2.70
N VAL A 59 15.87 -12.07 2.66
CA VAL A 59 17.15 -12.48 2.04
C VAL A 59 17.17 -12.12 0.57
N LEU A 60 16.10 -12.40 -0.18
CA LEU A 60 16.01 -12.04 -1.61
C LEU A 60 16.09 -10.53 -1.81
N ARG A 61 15.41 -9.71 -1.00
CA ARG A 61 15.51 -8.25 -1.06
C ARG A 61 16.93 -7.76 -0.78
N SER A 62 17.59 -8.33 0.22
CA SER A 62 18.98 -8.00 0.57
C SER A 62 19.95 -8.31 -0.57
N LEU A 63 19.84 -9.51 -1.16
CA LEU A 63 20.66 -9.93 -2.30
C LEU A 63 20.39 -9.11 -3.56
N VAL A 64 19.13 -8.77 -3.83
CA VAL A 64 18.77 -7.90 -4.95
C VAL A 64 19.35 -6.50 -4.76
N ARG A 65 19.26 -5.92 -3.55
CA ARG A 65 19.89 -4.63 -3.24
C ARG A 65 21.40 -4.67 -3.50
N GLN A 66 22.08 -5.71 -3.01
CA GLN A 66 23.51 -5.90 -3.27
C GLN A 66 23.82 -6.01 -4.77
N ALA A 67 23.06 -6.82 -5.51
CA ALA A 67 23.23 -6.95 -6.95
C ALA A 67 23.06 -5.59 -7.67
N ARG A 68 22.13 -4.75 -7.20
CA ARG A 68 21.94 -3.39 -7.72
C ARG A 68 23.11 -2.47 -7.40
N GLU A 69 23.70 -2.57 -6.21
CA GLU A 69 24.94 -1.85 -5.82
C GLU A 69 26.15 -2.28 -6.65
N GLU A 70 26.23 -3.56 -7.01
CA GLU A 70 27.24 -4.12 -7.93
C GLU A 70 26.98 -3.78 -9.41
N GLY A 71 25.89 -3.05 -9.71
CA GLY A 71 25.58 -2.57 -11.06
C GLY A 71 24.74 -3.51 -11.92
N ARG A 72 24.23 -4.64 -11.38
CA ARG A 72 23.32 -5.54 -12.11
C ARG A 72 22.02 -4.85 -12.48
N THR A 73 21.53 -5.07 -13.68
CA THR A 73 20.32 -4.46 -14.22
C THR A 73 19.04 -5.16 -13.75
N TRP A 74 17.92 -4.44 -13.77
CA TRP A 74 16.60 -5.02 -13.51
C TRP A 74 16.20 -6.10 -14.51
N ALA A 75 16.76 -6.09 -15.72
CA ALA A 75 16.53 -7.13 -16.71
C ALA A 75 17.22 -8.43 -16.27
N GLU A 76 18.52 -8.39 -15.94
CA GLU A 76 19.28 -9.55 -15.45
C GLU A 76 18.64 -10.16 -14.20
N ILE A 77 18.18 -9.31 -13.26
CA ILE A 77 17.47 -9.77 -12.06
C ILE A 77 16.15 -10.45 -12.43
N GLY A 78 15.37 -9.86 -13.36
CA GLY A 78 14.11 -10.44 -13.84
C GLY A 78 14.28 -11.82 -14.47
N GLU A 79 15.33 -12.01 -15.29
CA GLU A 79 15.65 -13.30 -15.91
C GLU A 79 15.86 -14.40 -14.87
N ILE A 80 16.57 -14.12 -13.77
CA ILE A 80 16.79 -15.09 -12.68
C ILE A 80 15.47 -15.55 -12.05
N PHE A 81 14.50 -14.64 -11.90
CA PHE A 81 13.19 -14.95 -11.33
C PHE A 81 12.16 -15.43 -12.38
N GLY A 82 12.56 -15.59 -13.65
CA GLY A 82 11.65 -15.95 -14.74
C GLY A 82 10.54 -14.92 -14.95
N THR A 83 10.84 -13.64 -14.72
CA THR A 83 9.87 -12.55 -14.79
C THR A 83 10.38 -11.39 -15.64
N SER A 84 9.50 -10.45 -16.01
CA SER A 84 9.91 -9.29 -16.81
C SER A 84 10.74 -8.30 -15.98
N ARG A 85 11.56 -7.49 -16.65
CA ARG A 85 12.27 -6.36 -16.02
C ARG A 85 11.35 -5.48 -15.17
N GLN A 86 10.15 -5.17 -15.68
CA GLN A 86 9.18 -4.33 -15.00
C GLN A 86 8.61 -5.03 -13.76
N ALA A 87 8.33 -6.33 -13.83
CA ALA A 87 7.86 -7.10 -12.68
C ALA A 87 8.93 -7.24 -11.59
N ALA A 88 10.20 -7.43 -11.97
CA ALA A 88 11.33 -7.43 -11.03
C ALA A 88 11.49 -6.05 -10.36
N PHE A 89 11.41 -4.96 -11.14
CA PHE A 89 11.44 -3.60 -10.61
C PHE A 89 10.27 -3.32 -9.66
N GLN A 90 9.05 -3.72 -9.99
CA GLN A 90 7.89 -3.55 -9.11
C GLN A 90 8.04 -4.34 -7.80
N ARG A 91 8.56 -5.56 -7.86
CA ARG A 91 8.70 -6.44 -6.68
C ARG A 91 9.82 -5.99 -5.73
N PHE A 92 10.96 -5.58 -6.27
CA PHE A 92 12.18 -5.34 -5.50
C PHE A 92 12.70 -3.89 -5.54
N GLY A 93 12.29 -3.09 -6.52
CA GLY A 93 12.67 -1.67 -6.67
C GLY A 93 11.96 -0.71 -5.71
N GLY A 94 10.95 -1.20 -4.97
CA GLY A 94 10.33 -0.53 -3.84
C GLY A 94 9.14 0.39 -4.17
N ALA A 95 8.20 0.45 -3.22
CA ALA A 95 7.03 1.34 -3.20
C ALA A 95 7.36 2.82 -2.85
N GLY A 96 8.61 3.25 -3.07
CA GLY A 96 9.09 4.63 -2.86
C GLY A 96 9.56 5.32 -4.14
N ALA A 97 9.72 4.58 -5.24
CA ALA A 97 9.81 5.18 -6.56
C ALA A 97 8.38 5.50 -7.01
N GLY A 98 7.83 6.59 -6.48
CA GLY A 98 6.68 7.24 -7.10
C GLY A 98 6.96 7.31 -8.59
N PHE A 99 5.97 6.97 -9.42
CA PHE A 99 6.03 7.17 -10.86
C PHE A 99 6.71 8.53 -11.12
N GLN A 100 7.98 8.53 -11.52
CA GLN A 100 8.53 9.69 -12.22
C GLN A 100 7.86 9.62 -13.59
N ILE A 101 6.66 10.18 -13.68
CA ILE A 101 6.09 10.53 -14.98
C ILE A 101 7.15 11.46 -15.59
N PRO A 102 7.77 11.11 -16.73
CA PRO A 102 8.64 12.06 -17.40
C PRO A 102 7.84 13.35 -17.61
N PRO A 103 8.44 14.55 -17.47
CA PRO A 103 7.70 15.79 -17.68
C PRO A 103 6.99 15.71 -19.03
N VAL A 104 5.66 15.80 -19.00
CA VAL A 104 4.86 15.83 -20.24
C VAL A 104 5.40 16.98 -21.08
N PRO A 105 5.71 16.76 -22.38
CA PRO A 105 6.05 17.87 -23.26
C PRO A 105 4.92 18.90 -23.19
N PRO A 106 5.22 20.21 -23.24
CA PRO A 106 4.17 21.21 -23.31
C PRO A 106 3.25 20.83 -24.47
N MET A 107 1.96 20.64 -24.18
CA MET A 107 1.02 20.31 -25.23
C MET A 107 1.09 21.42 -26.28
N PRO A 108 1.07 21.07 -27.59
CA PRO A 108 0.82 22.06 -28.61
C PRO A 108 -0.43 22.85 -28.23
N GLU A 109 -0.39 24.18 -28.33
CA GLU A 109 -1.59 24.99 -28.13
C GLU A 109 -2.69 24.42 -29.02
N MET A 110 -3.81 23.99 -28.41
CA MET A 110 -4.91 23.47 -29.19
C MET A 110 -5.41 24.59 -30.11
N PRO A 111 -5.60 24.30 -31.41
CA PRO A 111 -6.29 25.24 -32.27
C PRO A 111 -7.67 25.54 -31.66
N PRO A 112 -8.17 26.79 -31.76
CA PRO A 112 -9.50 27.11 -31.28
C PRO A 112 -10.51 26.17 -31.95
N LEU A 113 -11.38 25.56 -31.14
CA LEU A 113 -12.45 24.73 -31.67
C LEU A 113 -13.30 25.54 -32.66
N PRO A 114 -13.64 24.99 -33.83
CA PRO A 114 -14.59 25.65 -34.72
C PRO A 114 -15.94 25.81 -34.00
N PRO A 115 -16.71 26.87 -34.30
CA PRO A 115 -18.05 27.04 -33.74
C PRO A 115 -18.89 25.82 -34.12
N LEU A 116 -19.59 25.25 -33.14
CA LEU A 116 -20.51 24.15 -33.37
C LEU A 116 -21.67 24.62 -34.27
N PRO A 117 -22.14 23.79 -35.20
CA PRO A 117 -23.34 24.09 -35.97
C PRO A 117 -24.56 24.17 -35.04
N ASP A 118 -25.53 25.00 -35.39
CA ASP A 118 -26.79 25.09 -34.65
C ASP A 118 -27.49 23.72 -34.64
N PRO A 119 -28.04 23.29 -33.48
CA PRO A 119 -28.74 22.02 -33.40
C PRO A 119 -30.03 22.07 -34.24
N PRO A 120 -30.45 20.94 -34.84
CA PRO A 120 -31.70 20.88 -35.59
C PRO A 120 -32.91 21.07 -34.66
N GLU A 121 -33.97 21.71 -35.17
CA GLU A 121 -35.24 21.81 -34.46
C GLU A 121 -35.91 20.43 -34.40
N TRP A 122 -35.88 19.81 -33.22
CA TRP A 122 -36.55 18.53 -32.99
C TRP A 122 -38.08 18.73 -33.00
N PRO A 123 -38.85 17.84 -33.67
CA PRO A 123 -40.31 17.90 -33.64
C PRO A 123 -40.83 17.79 -32.20
N LYS A 124 -41.82 18.61 -31.85
CA LYS A 124 -42.46 18.58 -30.52
C LYS A 124 -43.10 17.21 -30.29
N MET A 125 -42.62 16.46 -29.31
CA MET A 125 -43.16 15.14 -28.97
C MET A 125 -44.65 15.25 -28.58
N PRO A 126 -45.50 14.29 -29.02
CA PRO A 126 -46.89 14.26 -28.59
C PRO A 126 -47.00 14.03 -27.08
N GLY A 127 -47.97 14.69 -26.45
CA GLY A 127 -48.19 14.64 -25.00
C GLY A 127 -48.47 13.22 -24.49
N MET A 128 -47.88 12.89 -23.35
CA MET A 128 -47.94 11.56 -22.74
C MET A 128 -49.38 11.18 -22.34
N PRO A 129 -49.82 9.91 -22.51
CA PRO A 129 -51.16 9.49 -22.11
C PRO A 129 -51.34 9.54 -20.58
N LYS A 130 -52.52 9.96 -20.11
CA LYS A 130 -52.85 9.97 -18.68
C LYS A 130 -53.07 8.55 -18.17
N ILE A 131 -52.30 8.14 -17.17
CA ILE A 131 -52.46 6.86 -16.47
C ILE A 131 -53.73 6.94 -15.60
N PRO A 132 -54.70 6.00 -15.71
CA PRO A 132 -55.88 5.96 -14.86
C PRO A 132 -55.53 5.77 -13.37
N GLY A 133 -56.30 6.42 -12.50
CA GLY A 133 -55.97 6.66 -11.09
C GLY A 133 -55.65 5.42 -10.25
N MET A 134 -54.54 5.49 -9.51
CA MET A 134 -54.19 4.52 -8.46
C MET A 134 -55.17 4.65 -7.27
N PRO A 135 -55.60 3.54 -6.65
CA PRO A 135 -56.37 3.59 -5.40
C PRO A 135 -55.53 4.22 -4.27
N GLN A 136 -56.10 5.16 -3.53
CA GLN A 136 -55.43 5.75 -2.35
C GLN A 136 -55.41 4.73 -1.20
N MET A 137 -54.21 4.43 -0.69
CA MET A 137 -54.07 3.62 0.53
C MET A 137 -54.47 4.44 1.76
N PRO A 138 -55.38 3.94 2.64
CA PRO A 138 -55.71 4.60 3.90
C PRO A 138 -54.51 4.62 4.86
N GLY A 139 -54.27 5.78 5.47
CA GLY A 139 -53.06 6.12 6.22
C GLY A 139 -52.71 5.16 7.37
N ARG A 140 -51.43 4.77 7.41
CA ARG A 140 -50.80 4.15 8.59
C ARG A 140 -49.87 5.15 9.27
N PRO A 141 -49.85 5.21 10.60
CA PRO A 141 -49.08 6.19 11.35
C PRO A 141 -47.67 5.67 11.60
N PHE A 142 -46.67 6.17 10.89
CA PHE A 142 -45.27 5.98 11.28
C PHE A 142 -44.43 7.21 10.92
N GLY A 143 -43.89 7.83 11.96
CA GLY A 143 -42.59 8.48 11.98
C GLY A 143 -42.49 9.82 11.27
N GLY A 144 -42.72 10.89 12.03
CA GLY A 144 -42.47 12.26 11.62
C GLY A 144 -41.08 12.46 11.01
N HIS A 145 -41.10 13.22 9.92
CA HIS A 145 -39.98 13.99 9.40
C HIS A 145 -39.45 14.92 10.50
N GLU A 146 -38.14 15.14 10.54
CA GLU A 146 -37.62 16.42 11.00
C GLU A 146 -36.29 16.75 10.32
N HIS A 147 -36.41 17.62 9.31
CA HIS A 147 -35.59 18.80 9.15
C HIS A 147 -34.57 19.06 10.26
N HIS A 148 -33.28 19.05 9.94
CA HIS A 148 -32.29 19.93 10.56
C HIS A 148 -31.23 20.20 9.46
N GLY A 149 -30.95 21.43 9.04
CA GLY A 149 -30.76 22.61 9.85
C GLY A 149 -29.27 22.98 9.77
N HIS A 150 -29.00 24.26 9.53
CA HIS A 150 -27.66 24.85 9.62
C HIS A 150 -26.85 24.27 10.80
N HIS A 151 -25.61 23.90 10.55
CA HIS A 151 -24.60 23.81 11.61
C HIS A 151 -23.54 24.88 11.38
N PRO A 152 -23.50 25.93 12.21
CA PRO A 152 -22.31 26.74 12.43
C PRO A 152 -21.32 25.98 13.33
N HIS A 153 -20.07 26.44 13.27
CA HIS A 153 -18.91 26.18 14.12
C HIS A 153 -19.09 25.38 15.43
N GLY A 154 -18.20 24.39 15.62
CA GLY A 154 -17.80 23.82 16.91
C GLY A 154 -16.30 23.49 16.91
N PRO A 155 -15.62 23.51 18.08
CA PRO A 155 -14.21 23.92 18.20
C PRO A 155 -13.20 22.77 18.18
N GLY A 156 -11.95 23.07 17.83
CA GLY A 156 -10.79 22.36 18.40
C GLY A 156 -9.94 21.49 17.48
N HIS A 157 -9.46 22.02 16.35
CA HIS A 157 -8.18 21.54 15.80
C HIS A 157 -7.06 22.41 16.39
N GLN A 158 -6.45 21.95 17.48
CA GLN A 158 -5.17 22.49 17.95
C GLN A 158 -4.06 21.91 17.06
N HIS A 159 -3.60 22.74 16.14
CA HIS A 159 -2.22 22.74 15.69
C HIS A 159 -1.31 23.06 16.89
N PRO A 160 -0.24 22.29 17.14
CA PRO A 160 0.97 22.86 17.68
C PRO A 160 1.92 23.12 16.49
N GLY A 161 1.93 24.37 16.05
CA GLY A 161 3.05 24.92 15.29
C GLY A 161 4.25 25.21 16.22
N PRO A 162 5.45 25.39 15.65
CA PRO A 162 6.72 25.31 16.36
C PRO A 162 7.19 26.64 16.98
N HIS A 163 8.22 26.51 17.82
CA HIS A 163 9.18 27.52 18.32
C HIS A 163 8.97 28.12 19.72
N GLY A 164 9.84 27.69 20.64
CA GLY A 164 10.27 28.42 21.82
C GLY A 164 11.70 27.98 22.17
N HIS A 165 12.67 28.87 21.94
CA HIS A 165 14.10 28.74 22.22
C HIS A 165 14.40 28.80 23.75
N PRO A 166 15.64 28.51 24.19
CA PRO A 166 15.95 27.79 25.43
C PRO A 166 16.06 28.70 26.65
N ARG A 167 15.91 28.10 27.84
CA ARG A 167 16.41 28.68 29.09
C ARG A 167 17.60 27.88 29.57
N GLU A 168 18.66 28.62 29.81
CA GLU A 168 19.89 28.26 30.49
C GLU A 168 19.58 27.97 31.96
N ASP A 169 20.12 26.89 32.49
CA ASP A 169 20.36 26.73 33.93
C ASP A 169 21.72 26.03 34.09
N GLU A 170 22.65 26.78 34.68
CA GLU A 170 23.95 26.33 35.18
C GLU A 170 23.80 25.20 36.22
N PRO A 171 24.74 24.25 36.27
CA PRO A 171 25.12 23.62 37.52
C PRO A 171 26.43 24.25 38.04
N GLY A 172 26.38 24.71 39.29
CA GLY A 172 27.55 25.19 40.00
C GLY A 172 28.53 24.08 40.36
N GLU A 173 29.81 24.44 40.28
CA GLU A 173 30.90 24.08 41.18
C GLU A 173 31.80 25.30 41.37
#